data_AF-A0A328XUJ3-F1
#
_entry.id   AF-A0A328XUJ3-F1
#
_cell.length_a   1.000
_cell.length_b   1.000
_cell.length_c   1.000
_cell.angle_alpha   90.00
_cell.angle_beta   90.00
_cell.angle_gamma   90.00
#
_symmetry.space_group_name_H-M   'P 1'
#
loop_
_entity.id
_entity.type
_entity.pdbx_description
1 polymer ?
#
loop_
_entity_poly.entity_id
_entity_poly.type
_entity_poly.pdbx_seq_one_letter_code
_entity_poly.pdbx_strand_id
1 'polypeptide(L)'
;MPIPPPSKPGSDETARTMLRLLGGFAAPAAIYLVVWEAVARWVLPNIAASGKGFVIDLSSVLIPCVGVLASIFITGVKAGRMLGGGVMAVFFLILYFSSGVAFSWSPVGLTFAGIALAWGLARFCPTMKPDLSTAFG
;
A
#
# COMPACT_ATOMS: atom_id res chain seq x y z
N MET A 1 -25.41 -25.09 -36.63
CA MET A 1 -25.41 -23.69 -36.14
C MET A 1 -23.96 -23.24 -36.05
N PRO A 2 -23.57 -22.11 -36.66
CA PRO A 2 -22.22 -21.60 -36.49
C PRO A 2 -22.05 -21.10 -35.06
N ILE A 3 -20.95 -21.51 -34.42
CA ILE A 3 -20.56 -21.07 -33.08
C ILE A 3 -20.25 -19.57 -33.16
N PRO A 4 -20.84 -18.71 -32.30
CA PRO A 4 -20.51 -17.29 -32.31
C PRO A 4 -19.03 -17.09 -31.98
N PRO A 5 -18.33 -16.15 -32.65
CA PRO A 5 -16.92 -15.90 -32.38
C PRO A 5 -16.73 -15.45 -30.93
N PRO A 6 -15.62 -15.85 -30.28
CA PRO A 6 -15.35 -15.44 -28.91
C PRO A 6 -15.29 -13.91 -28.85
N SER A 7 -16.12 -13.32 -27.99
CA SER A 7 -16.15 -11.89 -27.74
C SER A 7 -14.76 -11.42 -27.31
N LYS A 8 -14.14 -10.51 -28.09
CA LYS A 8 -12.97 -9.75 -27.64
C LYS A 8 -13.27 -9.19 -26.23
N PRO A 9 -12.35 -9.28 -25.26
CA PRO A 9 -12.54 -8.60 -23.98
C PRO A 9 -12.83 -7.12 -24.27
N GLY A 10 -13.99 -6.64 -23.81
CA GLY A 10 -14.45 -5.28 -24.10
C GLY A 10 -13.47 -4.26 -23.55
N SER A 11 -13.32 -3.12 -24.23
CA SER A 11 -12.48 -1.99 -23.79
C SER A 11 -12.68 -1.63 -22.31
N ASP A 12 -13.90 -1.82 -21.82
CA ASP A 12 -14.33 -1.47 -20.47
C ASP A 12 -13.75 -2.41 -19.40
N GLU A 13 -13.52 -3.68 -19.74
CA GLU A 13 -12.93 -4.67 -18.83
C GLU A 13 -11.42 -4.43 -18.67
N THR A 14 -10.76 -4.08 -19.79
CA THR A 14 -9.36 -3.64 -19.79
C THR A 14 -9.21 -2.33 -19.01
N ALA A 15 -10.10 -1.34 -19.23
CA ALA A 15 -10.07 -0.07 -18.52
C ALA A 15 -10.28 -0.25 -17.01
N ARG A 16 -11.22 -1.10 -16.59
CA ARG A 16 -11.46 -1.42 -15.17
C ARG A 16 -10.25 -2.09 -14.52
N THR A 17 -9.60 -2.99 -15.25
CA THR A 17 -8.38 -3.67 -14.78
C THR A 17 -7.24 -2.68 -14.60
N MET A 18 -6.99 -1.83 -15.59
CA MET A 18 -5.95 -0.79 -15.52
C MET A 18 -6.22 0.20 -14.39
N LEU A 19 -7.47 0.62 -14.21
CA LEU A 19 -7.86 1.53 -13.11
C LEU A 19 -7.60 0.90 -11.74
N ARG A 20 -7.89 -0.40 -11.57
CA ARG A 20 -7.58 -1.12 -10.32
C ARG A 20 -6.07 -1.28 -10.10
N LEU A 21 -5.29 -1.53 -11.14
CA LEU A 21 -3.83 -1.58 -11.03
C LEU A 21 -3.24 -0.22 -10.64
N LEU A 22 -3.69 0.86 -11.29
CA LEU A 22 -3.32 2.23 -10.94
C LEU A 22 -3.72 2.57 -9.51
N GLY A 23 -4.94 2.21 -9.11
CA GLY A 23 -5.43 2.39 -7.74
C GLY A 23 -4.60 1.61 -6.72
N GLY A 24 -4.29 0.35 -7.00
CA GLY A 24 -3.45 -0.49 -6.14
C GLY A 24 -2.00 -0.03 -6.06
N PHE A 25 -1.48 0.55 -7.15
CA PHE A 25 -0.14 1.16 -7.18
C PHE A 25 -0.11 2.47 -6.38
N ALA A 26 -1.10 3.34 -6.55
CA ALA A 26 -1.14 4.65 -5.90
C ALA A 26 -1.54 4.58 -4.42
N ALA A 27 -2.36 3.60 -4.03
CA ALA A 27 -2.94 3.48 -2.69
C ALA A 27 -1.90 3.53 -1.55
N PRO A 28 -0.78 2.77 -1.58
CA PRO A 28 0.20 2.81 -0.49
C PRO A 28 0.79 4.21 -0.28
N ALA A 29 1.18 4.90 -1.36
CA ALA A 29 1.76 6.24 -1.29
C ALA A 29 0.73 7.28 -0.85
N ALA A 30 -0.48 7.22 -1.41
CA ALA A 30 -1.56 8.15 -1.05
C ALA A 30 -1.96 8.00 0.42
N ILE A 31 -2.16 6.76 0.90
CA ILE A 31 -2.46 6.48 2.31
C ILE A 31 -1.31 6.95 3.20
N TYR A 32 -0.06 6.68 2.81
CA TYR A 32 1.09 7.12 3.57
C TYR A 32 1.10 8.62 3.80
N LEU A 33 0.97 9.41 2.74
CA LEU A 33 0.99 10.87 2.82
C LEU A 33 -0.21 11.41 3.61
N VAL A 34 -1.42 10.97 3.28
CA VAL A 34 -2.64 11.50 3.91
C VAL A 34 -2.70 11.17 5.39
N VAL A 35 -2.35 9.94 5.77
CA VAL A 35 -2.40 9.52 7.17
C VAL A 35 -1.28 10.16 7.97
N TRP A 36 -0.06 10.29 7.41
CA TRP A 36 0.99 11.03 8.11
C TRP A 36 0.65 12.50 8.31
N GLU A 37 0.04 13.14 7.31
CA GLU A 37 -0.41 14.53 7.45
C GLU A 37 -1.46 14.66 8.56
N ALA A 38 -2.41 13.73 8.63
CA ALA A 38 -3.40 13.69 9.71
C ALA A 38 -2.76 13.44 11.08
N VAL A 39 -1.83 12.50 11.18
CA VAL A 39 -1.09 12.21 12.43
C VAL A 39 -0.29 13.45 12.87
N ALA A 40 0.42 14.09 11.95
CA ALA A 40 1.25 15.25 12.24
C ALA A 40 0.42 16.45 12.69
N ARG A 41 -0.72 16.70 12.04
CA ARG A 41 -1.56 17.86 12.35
C ARG A 41 -2.49 17.65 13.53
N TRP A 42 -3.05 16.44 13.72
CA TRP A 42 -4.16 16.23 14.64
C TRP A 42 -3.80 15.32 15.81
N VAL A 43 -2.85 14.40 15.66
CA VAL A 43 -2.49 13.46 16.73
C VAL A 43 -1.30 13.99 17.53
N LEU A 44 -0.16 14.23 16.89
CA LEU A 44 1.07 14.62 17.56
C LEU A 44 0.98 15.89 18.44
N PRO A 45 0.19 16.93 18.09
CA PRO A 45 0.06 18.11 18.94
C PRO A 45 -0.67 17.82 20.26
N ASN A 46 -1.53 16.80 20.28
CA ASN A 46 -2.36 16.44 21.42
C ASN A 46 -1.72 15.37 22.33
N ILE A 47 -0.55 14.84 21.96
CA ILE A 47 0.16 13.81 22.70
C ILE A 47 1.25 14.43 23.56
N ALA A 48 1.32 13.99 24.83
CA ALA A 48 2.39 14.37 25.76
C ALA A 48 3.78 14.08 25.16
N ALA A 49 4.77 14.92 25.44
CA ALA A 49 6.10 14.81 24.86
C ALA A 49 6.75 13.42 25.05
N SER A 50 6.51 12.77 26.19
CA SER A 50 6.98 11.41 26.49
C SER A 50 6.37 10.31 25.61
N GLY A 51 5.16 10.53 25.06
CA GLY A 51 4.47 9.57 24.21
C GLY A 51 4.68 9.76 22.71
N LYS A 52 5.26 10.91 22.29
CA LYS A 52 5.39 11.25 20.87
C LYS A 52 6.22 10.24 20.09
N GLY A 53 7.34 9.78 20.66
CA GLY A 53 8.20 8.76 20.02
C GLY A 53 7.46 7.46 19.75
N PHE A 54 6.74 6.94 20.74
CA PHE A 54 5.93 5.73 20.59
C PHE A 54 4.86 5.87 19.50
N VAL A 55 4.15 7.00 19.45
CA VAL A 55 3.12 7.25 18.42
C VAL A 55 3.75 7.31 17.03
N ILE A 56 4.92 7.93 16.89
CA ILE A 56 5.67 7.99 15.63
C ILE A 56 6.08 6.58 15.20
N ASP A 57 6.66 5.79 16.10
CA ASP A 57 7.13 4.44 15.78
C ASP A 57 5.97 3.52 15.40
N LEU A 58 4.88 3.56 16.18
CA LEU A 58 3.67 2.80 15.90
C LEU A 58 3.05 3.19 14.55
N SER A 59 2.95 4.49 14.26
CA SER A 59 2.45 5.00 12.98
C SER A 59 3.36 4.60 11.82
N SER A 60 4.67 4.60 12.04
CA SER A 60 5.67 4.17 11.04
C SER A 60 5.55 2.71 10.65
N VAL A 61 4.93 1.86 11.48
CA VAL A 61 4.62 0.46 11.13
C VAL A 61 3.21 0.32 10.56
N LEU A 62 2.21 0.93 11.21
CA LEU A 62 0.80 0.74 10.85
C LEU A 62 0.44 1.38 9.52
N ILE A 63 0.97 2.57 9.21
CA ILE A 63 0.64 3.30 7.98
C ILE A 63 1.10 2.53 6.74
N PRO A 64 2.37 2.09 6.61
CA PRO A 64 2.79 1.22 5.51
C PRO A 64 1.97 -0.08 5.45
N CYS A 65 1.65 -0.67 6.60
CA CYS A 65 0.85 -1.89 6.66
C CYS A 65 -0.53 -1.68 6.02
N VAL A 66 -1.25 -0.62 6.42
CA VAL A 66 -2.57 -0.29 5.86
C VAL A 66 -2.46 0.07 4.37
N GLY A 67 -1.42 0.80 3.96
CA GLY A 67 -1.18 1.13 2.56
C GLY A 67 -1.03 -0.10 1.67
N VAL A 68 -0.24 -1.09 2.10
CA VAL A 68 -0.07 -2.37 1.38
C VAL A 68 -1.36 -3.20 1.40
N LEU A 69 -2.08 -3.26 2.52
CA LEU A 69 -3.37 -3.95 2.60
C LEU A 69 -4.42 -3.34 1.68
N ALA A 70 -4.44 -2.02 1.51
CA ALA A 70 -5.33 -1.36 0.54
C ALA A 70 -4.98 -1.77 -0.90
N SER A 71 -3.69 -1.87 -1.24
CA SER A 71 -3.25 -2.40 -2.53
C SER A 71 -3.73 -3.84 -2.75
N ILE A 72 -3.61 -4.70 -1.73
CA ILE A 72 -4.09 -6.08 -1.73
C ILE A 72 -5.61 -6.16 -1.91
N PHE A 73 -6.36 -5.32 -1.20
CA PHE A 73 -7.82 -5.25 -1.32
C PHE A 73 -8.25 -4.94 -2.75
N ILE A 74 -7.58 -3.98 -3.41
CA ILE A 74 -7.92 -3.52 -4.76
C ILE A 74 -7.48 -4.53 -5.83
N THR A 75 -6.29 -5.12 -5.70
CA THR A 75 -5.64 -5.88 -6.79
C THR A 75 -5.60 -7.39 -6.59
N GLY A 76 -5.86 -7.88 -5.38
CA GLY A 76 -5.71 -9.28 -5.01
C GLY A 76 -4.43 -9.55 -4.22
N VAL A 77 -4.33 -10.74 -3.63
CA VAL A 77 -3.29 -11.07 -2.64
C VAL A 77 -1.90 -11.10 -3.27
N LYS A 78 -1.72 -11.79 -4.40
CA LYS A 78 -0.40 -11.92 -5.04
C LYS A 78 0.05 -10.60 -5.64
N ALA A 79 -0.79 -9.99 -6.47
CA ALA A 79 -0.49 -8.72 -7.15
C ALA A 79 -0.26 -7.58 -6.14
N GLY A 80 -1.13 -7.45 -5.14
CA GLY A 80 -1.03 -6.38 -4.15
C GLY A 80 0.13 -6.53 -3.18
N ARG A 81 0.58 -7.76 -2.86
CA ARG A 81 1.80 -7.94 -2.07
C ARG A 81 3.03 -7.44 -2.82
N MET A 82 3.13 -7.74 -4.11
CA MET A 82 4.26 -7.33 -4.95
C MET A 82 4.22 -5.83 -5.27
N LEU A 83 3.09 -5.35 -5.83
CA LEU A 83 2.90 -3.95 -6.19
C LEU A 83 2.87 -3.07 -4.93
N GLY A 84 1.99 -3.37 -3.98
CA GLY A 84 1.83 -2.58 -2.77
C GLY A 84 3.11 -2.52 -1.94
N GLY A 85 3.74 -3.68 -1.69
CA GLY A 85 4.99 -3.75 -0.92
C GLY A 85 6.15 -3.05 -1.64
N GLY A 86 6.33 -3.31 -2.94
CA GLY A 86 7.38 -2.69 -3.73
C GLY A 86 7.24 -1.17 -3.83
N VAL A 87 6.04 -0.68 -4.15
CA VAL A 87 5.76 0.76 -4.23
C VAL A 87 5.97 1.41 -2.87
N MET A 88 5.43 0.82 -1.81
CA MET A 88 5.58 1.38 -0.46
C MET A 88 7.04 1.51 -0.05
N ALA A 89 7.86 0.47 -0.30
CA ALA A 89 9.28 0.48 0.01
C ALA A 89 10.03 1.56 -0.81
N VAL A 90 9.85 1.58 -2.13
CA VAL A 90 10.53 2.55 -3.01
C VAL A 90 10.10 3.98 -2.69
N PHE A 91 8.79 4.21 -2.54
CA PHE A 91 8.24 5.51 -2.21
C PHE A 91 8.79 6.04 -0.88
N PHE A 92 8.78 5.21 0.16
CA PHE A 92 9.35 5.57 1.45
C PHE A 92 10.84 5.89 1.35
N LEU A 93 11.63 5.05 0.66
CA LEU A 93 13.06 5.27 0.51
C LEU A 93 13.35 6.60 -0.21
N ILE A 94 12.58 6.92 -1.27
CA ILE A 94 12.70 8.21 -1.98
C ILE A 94 12.46 9.37 -1.01
N LEU A 95 11.37 9.33 -0.23
CA LEU A 95 11.09 10.38 0.75
C LEU A 95 12.18 10.48 1.80
N TYR A 96 12.62 9.34 2.32
CA TYR A 96 13.65 9.25 3.35
C TYR A 96 14.97 9.86 2.87
N PHE A 97 15.48 9.46 1.71
CA PHE A 97 16.70 10.04 1.13
C PHE A 97 16.53 11.51 0.74
N SER A 98 15.35 11.92 0.28
CA SER A 98 15.08 13.31 -0.09
C SER A 98 14.93 14.25 1.10
N SER A 99 14.53 13.73 2.27
CA SER A 99 14.21 14.54 3.45
C SER A 99 15.43 15.00 4.24
N GLY A 100 16.61 14.45 3.99
CA GLY A 100 17.87 14.88 4.62
C GLY A 100 17.93 14.72 6.15
N VAL A 101 16.96 14.00 6.75
CA VAL A 101 16.98 13.69 8.18
C VAL A 101 18.17 12.80 8.52
N ALA A 102 18.67 12.93 9.75
CA ALA A 102 19.77 12.15 10.28
C ALA A 102 19.59 10.66 9.92
N PHE A 103 20.58 10.11 9.21
CA PHE A 103 20.59 8.72 8.73
C PHE A 103 20.42 7.76 9.91
N SER A 104 19.18 7.38 10.18
CA SER A 104 18.79 6.42 11.21
C SER A 104 18.11 5.24 10.53
N TRP A 105 18.50 4.02 10.92
CA TRP A 105 17.92 2.82 10.34
C TRP A 105 16.53 2.50 10.90
N SER A 106 16.10 3.16 11.98
CA SER A 106 14.82 2.89 12.64
C SER A 106 13.62 3.12 11.71
N PRO A 107 13.45 4.29 11.06
CA PRO A 107 12.31 4.52 10.15
C PRO A 107 12.25 3.52 8.98
N VAL A 108 13.43 3.14 8.47
CA VAL A 108 13.58 2.13 7.42
C VAL A 108 13.08 0.77 7.93
N GLY A 109 13.59 0.32 9.07
CA GLY A 109 13.21 -0.95 9.68
C GLY A 109 11.71 -1.04 10.01
N LEU A 110 11.13 0.02 10.57
CA LEU A 110 9.70 0.09 10.90
C LEU A 110 8.82 0.03 9.64
N THR A 111 9.24 0.68 8.55
CA THR A 111 8.51 0.60 7.28
C THR A 111 8.49 -0.81 6.72
N PHE A 112 9.64 -1.48 6.68
CA PHE A 112 9.72 -2.87 6.23
C PHE A 112 8.96 -3.82 7.16
N ALA A 113 8.97 -3.57 8.47
CA ALA A 113 8.16 -4.31 9.43
C ALA A 113 6.65 -4.15 9.13
N GLY A 114 6.19 -2.94 8.81
CA GLY A 114 4.82 -2.67 8.38
C GLY A 114 4.43 -3.43 7.11
N ILE A 115 5.32 -3.46 6.10
CA ILE A 115 5.10 -4.23 4.87
C ILE A 115 5.02 -5.74 5.17
N ALA A 116 5.93 -6.26 5.99
CA ALA A 116 5.93 -7.66 6.38
C ALA A 116 4.67 -8.04 7.17
N LEU A 117 4.20 -7.15 8.05
CA LEU A 117 2.96 -7.32 8.78
C LEU A 117 1.75 -7.39 7.82
N ALA A 118 1.69 -6.51 6.83
CA ALA A 118 0.64 -6.56 5.80
C ALA A 118 0.66 -7.87 5.03
N TRP A 119 1.83 -8.41 4.70
CA TRP A 119 1.94 -9.70 4.05
C TRP A 119 1.43 -10.86 4.92
N GLY A 120 1.70 -10.83 6.23
CA GLY A 120 1.17 -11.81 7.18
C GLY A 120 -0.35 -11.71 7.35
N LEU A 121 -0.88 -10.48 7.32
CA LEU A 121 -2.32 -10.20 7.41
C LEU A 121 -3.07 -10.38 6.09
N ALA A 122 -2.36 -10.51 4.96
CA ALA A 122 -2.96 -10.58 3.63
C ALA A 122 -4.01 -11.69 3.49
N ARG A 123 -3.82 -12.82 4.19
CA ARG A 123 -4.77 -13.95 4.18
C ARG A 123 -6.14 -13.62 4.80
N PHE A 124 -6.20 -12.59 5.63
CA PHE A 124 -7.42 -12.12 6.28
C PHE A 124 -8.02 -10.89 5.58
N CYS A 125 -7.32 -10.33 4.60
CA CYS A 125 -7.79 -9.17 3.88
C CYS A 125 -8.84 -9.60 2.84
N PRO A 126 -10.05 -9.01 2.83
CA PRO A 126 -10.98 -9.22 1.73
C PRO A 126 -10.37 -8.70 0.43
N THR A 127 -10.70 -9.32 -0.71
CA THR A 127 -10.17 -8.89 -2.01
C THR A 127 -11.30 -8.70 -3.02
N MET A 128 -11.17 -7.67 -3.85
CA MET A 128 -12.08 -7.46 -4.98
C MET A 128 -11.89 -8.55 -6.04
N LYS A 129 -12.99 -9.15 -6.51
CA LYS A 129 -12.98 -10.13 -7.59
C LYS A 129 -13.23 -9.47 -8.96
N PRO A 130 -12.63 -9.96 -10.06
CA PRO A 130 -11.62 -11.02 -10.10
C PRO A 130 -10.26 -10.57 -9.55
N ASP A 131 -9.48 -11.51 -9.03
CA ASP A 131 -8.09 -11.30 -8.57
C ASP A 131 -7.21 -11.04 -9.80
N LEU A 132 -6.40 -9.97 -9.77
CA LEU A 132 -5.57 -9.57 -10.92
C LEU A 132 -4.26 -10.37 -11.01
N SER A 133 -4.04 -11.33 -10.12
CA SER A 133 -2.89 -12.24 -10.15
C SER A 133 -2.74 -13.01 -11.46
N THR A 134 -3.83 -13.28 -12.19
CA THR A 134 -3.78 -13.90 -13.52
C THR A 134 -3.07 -13.04 -14.55
N ALA A 135 -2.96 -11.72 -14.35
CA ALA A 135 -2.17 -10.84 -15.19
C ALA A 135 -0.64 -10.97 -14.94
N PHE A 136 -0.24 -11.64 -13.85
CA PHE A 136 1.16 -11.75 -13.40
C PHE A 136 1.73 -13.18 -13.46
N GLY A 137 1.05 -14.13 -14.12
CA GLY A 137 1.53 -15.51 -14.33
C GLY A 137 1.27 -16.46 -13.17
#